data_AF-A0A3Q7GF82-F1
#
_entry.id   AF-A0A3Q7GF82-F1
#
_cell.length_a   1.000
_cell.length_b   1.000
_cell.length_c   1.000
_cell.angle_alpha   90.00
_cell.angle_beta   90.00
_cell.angle_gamma   90.00
#
_symmetry.space_group_name_H-M   'P 1'
#
loop_
_entity.id
_entity.type
_entity.pdbx_description
1 polymer ?
#
loop_
_entity_poly.entity_id
_entity_poly.type
_entity_poly.pdbx_seq_one_letter_code
_entity_poly.pdbx_strand_id
1 'polypeptide(L)'
;MAKINSWTAKKLSYAGRAQLVKTVLFGVQAYWAQLFIIPAKIIKLIEGLCRSYLWSGVGYVTKKALIAWDKVCSPKYEGGLGLINLKTWNRTEGMEDKQ
;
A
#
# COMPACT_ATOMS: atom_id res chain seq x y z
N MET A 1 20.14 20.27 14.41
CA MET A 1 18.98 19.59 13.77
C MET A 1 19.18 19.45 12.25
N ALA A 2 20.23 18.74 11.79
CA ALA A 2 20.55 18.67 10.35
C ALA A 2 20.79 17.24 9.81
N LYS A 3 20.69 16.19 10.64
CA LYS A 3 20.98 14.81 10.24
C LYS A 3 19.76 13.97 9.85
N ILE A 4 18.54 14.43 10.17
CA ILE A 4 17.32 13.61 10.00
C ILE A 4 16.72 13.75 8.59
N ASN A 5 16.93 14.89 7.92
CA ASN A 5 16.36 15.14 6.58
C ASN A 5 17.15 14.51 5.41
N SER A 6 18.33 13.93 5.65
CA SER A 6 19.17 13.36 4.58
C SER A 6 19.03 11.83 4.43
N TRP A 7 18.44 11.13 5.40
CA TRP A 7 18.42 9.66 5.41
C TRP A 7 17.18 9.00 4.80
N THR A 8 16.01 9.62 4.90
CA THR A 8 14.75 8.92 4.55
C THR A 8 14.42 8.96 3.05
N ALA A 9 14.95 9.94 2.31
CA ALA A 9 14.54 10.17 0.92
C ALA A 9 15.39 9.45 -0.15
N LYS A 10 16.59 8.92 0.17
CA LYS A 10 17.55 8.53 -0.90
C LYS A 10 18.01 7.07 -1.00
N LYS A 11 17.89 6.17 -0.03
CA LYS A 11 18.44 4.79 -0.19
C LYS A 11 17.68 3.67 0.54
N LEU A 12 16.36 3.60 0.44
CA LEU A 12 15.68 2.35 0.79
C LEU A 12 15.81 1.37 -0.38
N SER A 13 16.35 0.17 -0.11
CA SER A 13 16.34 -0.94 -1.06
C SER A 13 14.91 -1.26 -1.48
N TYR A 14 14.73 -1.98 -2.59
CA TYR A 14 13.38 -2.40 -3.01
C TYR A 14 12.63 -3.13 -1.89
N ALA A 15 13.32 -4.02 -1.17
CA ALA A 15 12.79 -4.71 0.00
C ALA A 15 12.41 -3.74 1.14
N GLY A 16 13.24 -2.72 1.41
CA GLY A 16 12.93 -1.69 2.40
C GLY A 16 11.70 -0.86 2.02
N ARG A 17 11.56 -0.50 0.73
CA ARG A 17 10.37 0.19 0.21
C ARG A 17 9.12 -0.68 0.32
N ALA A 18 9.23 -1.97 0.00
CA ALA A 18 8.14 -2.93 0.17
C ALA A 18 7.69 -3.07 1.63
N GLN A 19 8.62 -3.13 2.56
CA GLN A 19 8.31 -3.20 3.99
C GLN A 19 7.62 -1.93 4.48
N LEU A 20 8.11 -0.75 4.07
CA LEU A 20 7.46 0.51 4.45
C LEU A 20 6.04 0.59 3.91
N VAL A 21 5.84 0.22 2.64
CA VAL A 21 4.51 0.12 2.02
C VAL A 21 3.61 -0.83 2.80
N LYS A 22 4.12 -2.00 3.21
CA LYS A 22 3.37 -2.96 4.01
C LYS A 22 2.91 -2.35 5.35
N THR A 23 3.80 -1.67 6.06
CA THR A 23 3.47 -1.00 7.33
C THR A 23 2.43 0.10 7.15
N VAL A 24 2.56 0.92 6.09
CA VAL A 24 1.58 1.98 5.78
C VAL A 24 0.21 1.39 5.46
N LEU A 25 0.14 0.35 4.63
CA LEU A 25 -1.12 -0.33 4.29
C LEU A 25 -1.79 -0.92 5.54
N PHE A 26 -1.00 -1.51 6.44
CA PHE A 26 -1.51 -2.05 7.70
C PHE A 26 -2.05 -0.94 8.62
N GLY A 27 -1.34 0.19 8.74
CA GLY A 27 -1.81 1.34 9.52
C GLY A 27 -3.09 1.95 8.95
N VAL A 28 -3.19 2.07 7.62
CA VAL A 28 -4.42 2.50 6.94
C VAL A 28 -5.56 1.53 7.26
N GLN A 29 -5.34 0.22 7.09
CA GLN A 29 -6.36 -0.78 7.40
C GLN A 29 -6.81 -0.68 8.86
N ALA A 30 -5.88 -0.62 9.81
CA ALA A 30 -6.21 -0.53 11.24
C ALA A 30 -6.98 0.75 11.59
N TYR A 31 -6.64 1.87 10.97
CA TYR A 31 -7.36 3.14 11.16
C TYR A 31 -8.80 3.05 10.63
N TRP A 32 -8.99 2.51 9.44
CA TRP A 32 -10.31 2.40 8.82
C TRP A 32 -11.17 1.27 9.40
N ALA A 33 -10.55 0.20 9.92
CA ALA A 33 -11.24 -0.85 10.66
C ALA A 33 -12.00 -0.29 11.89
N GLN A 34 -11.57 0.87 12.41
CA GLN A 34 -12.24 1.56 13.52
C GLN A 34 -13.32 2.55 13.06
N LEU A 35 -13.35 2.94 11.77
CA LEU A 35 -14.07 4.10 11.25
C LEU A 35 -15.08 3.79 10.12
N PHE A 36 -15.37 2.51 9.83
CA PHE A 36 -16.22 1.99 8.73
C PHE A 36 -15.53 1.87 7.35
N ILE A 37 -16.30 1.32 6.38
CA ILE A 37 -15.94 0.98 4.99
C ILE A 37 -15.12 2.10 4.32
N ILE A 38 -13.99 1.74 3.73
CA ILE A 38 -13.14 2.66 2.97
C ILE A 38 -13.81 3.01 1.63
N PRO A 39 -13.94 4.30 1.29
CA PRO A 39 -14.43 4.70 -0.02
C PRO A 39 -13.48 4.21 -1.14
N ALA A 40 -14.04 3.63 -2.20
CA ALA A 40 -13.25 3.05 -3.30
C ALA A 40 -12.28 4.04 -3.97
N LYS A 41 -12.57 5.35 -3.91
CA LYS A 41 -11.67 6.42 -4.40
C LYS A 41 -10.39 6.51 -3.57
N ILE A 42 -10.50 6.37 -2.24
CA ILE A 42 -9.37 6.41 -1.31
C ILE A 42 -8.49 5.18 -1.50
N ILE A 43 -9.09 4.00 -1.66
CA ILE A 43 -8.36 2.77 -1.99
C ILE A 43 -7.48 2.98 -3.22
N LYS A 44 -8.05 3.43 -4.34
CA LYS A 44 -7.31 3.68 -5.58
C LYS A 44 -6.16 4.69 -5.41
N LEU A 45 -6.37 5.73 -4.59
CA LEU A 45 -5.36 6.75 -4.33
C LEU A 45 -4.18 6.16 -3.53
N ILE A 46 -4.46 5.40 -2.47
CA ILE A 46 -3.45 4.74 -1.64
C ILE A 46 -2.69 3.69 -2.46
N GLU A 47 -3.39 2.85 -3.22
CA GLU A 47 -2.77 1.88 -4.14
C GLU A 47 -1.84 2.59 -5.14
N GLY A 48 -2.27 3.72 -5.71
CA GLY A 48 -1.47 4.52 -6.64
C GLY A 48 -0.19 5.09 -6.02
N LEU A 49 -0.29 5.63 -4.80
CA LEU A 49 0.84 6.16 -4.05
C LEU A 49 1.83 5.05 -3.66
N CYS A 50 1.34 3.96 -3.08
CA CYS A 50 2.16 2.82 -2.67
C CYS A 50 2.86 2.17 -3.86
N ARG A 51 2.15 2.00 -4.99
CA ARG A 51 2.72 1.50 -6.25
C ARG A 51 3.84 2.39 -6.77
N SER A 52 3.64 3.70 -6.72
CA SER A 52 4.61 4.67 -7.21
C SER A 52 5.84 4.76 -6.31
N TYR A 53 5.62 4.70 -5.00
CA TYR A 53 6.69 4.65 -4.02
C TYR A 53 7.51 3.37 -4.13
N LEU A 54 6.86 2.21 -4.27
CA LEU A 54 7.54 0.92 -4.41
C LEU A 54 8.49 0.89 -5.62
N TRP A 55 8.04 1.38 -6.78
CA TRP A 55 8.84 1.33 -8.00
C TRP A 55 9.80 2.51 -8.15
N SER A 56 9.31 3.73 -8.01
CA SER A 56 10.08 4.95 -8.27
C SER A 56 10.64 5.63 -7.01
N GLY A 57 10.21 5.22 -5.81
CA GLY A 57 10.67 5.81 -4.55
C GLY A 57 10.11 7.21 -4.29
N VAL A 58 9.07 7.61 -5.03
CA VAL A 58 8.46 8.93 -4.94
C VAL A 58 7.10 8.89 -4.25
N GLY A 59 6.78 9.93 -3.49
CA GLY A 59 5.53 10.06 -2.73
C GLY A 59 4.35 10.62 -3.53
N TYR A 60 4.37 10.55 -4.86
CA TYR A 60 3.28 11.00 -5.73
C TYR A 60 2.98 9.93 -6.78
N VAL A 61 1.77 9.95 -7.34
CA VAL A 61 1.33 8.96 -8.31
C VAL A 61 2.13 9.11 -9.62
N THR A 62 2.80 8.03 -10.03
CA THR A 62 3.54 7.94 -11.30
C THR A 62 3.02 6.78 -12.14
N LYS A 63 3.19 6.88 -13.46
CA LYS A 63 2.87 5.79 -14.39
C LYS A 63 3.98 4.73 -14.53
N LYS A 64 5.08 4.84 -13.77
CA LYS A 64 6.31 4.03 -13.97
C LYS A 64 6.24 2.60 -13.42
N ALA A 65 5.07 2.14 -13.02
CA ALA A 65 4.95 0.89 -12.30
C ALA A 65 4.69 -0.29 -13.24
N LEU A 66 5.61 -1.25 -13.23
CA LEU A 66 5.70 -2.35 -14.18
C LEU A 66 4.67 -3.47 -13.96
N ILE A 67 4.12 -3.58 -12.75
CA ILE A 67 3.24 -4.69 -12.34
C ILE A 67 1.90 -4.14 -11.83
N ALA A 68 0.82 -4.85 -12.16
CA ALA A 68 -0.51 -4.59 -11.62
C ALA A 68 -0.52 -4.77 -10.10
N TRP A 69 -1.17 -3.86 -9.38
CA TRP A 69 -1.16 -3.86 -7.91
C TRP A 69 -1.72 -5.17 -7.31
N ASP A 70 -2.71 -5.76 -7.96
CA ASP A 70 -3.27 -7.06 -7.58
C ASP A 70 -2.21 -8.17 -7.50
N LYS A 71 -1.33 -8.27 -8.51
CA LYS A 71 -0.19 -9.21 -8.50
C LYS A 71 0.86 -8.88 -7.45
N VAL A 72 0.99 -7.62 -7.05
CA VAL A 72 1.90 -7.20 -5.96
C VAL A 72 1.33 -7.68 -4.62
N CYS A 73 0.00 -7.68 -4.47
CA CYS A 73 -0.69 -8.18 -3.29
C CYS A 73 -0.72 -9.72 -3.21
N SER A 74 -0.55 -10.43 -4.32
CA SER A 74 -0.46 -11.90 -4.33
C SER A 74 0.60 -12.43 -3.34
N PRO A 75 0.39 -13.61 -2.76
CA PRO A 75 1.32 -14.20 -1.82
C PRO A 75 2.67 -14.52 -2.46
N LYS A 76 3.73 -14.58 -1.64
CA LYS A 76 5.11 -14.76 -2.12
C LYS A 76 5.33 -16.03 -2.93
N TYR A 77 4.56 -17.09 -2.67
CA TYR A 77 4.65 -18.35 -3.42
C TYR A 77 4.13 -18.23 -4.87
N GLU A 78 3.30 -17.23 -5.17
CA GLU A 78 2.83 -16.90 -6.53
C GLU A 78 3.70 -15.83 -7.21
N GLY A 79 4.82 -15.45 -6.59
CA GLY A 79 5.71 -14.39 -7.10
C GLY A 79 5.27 -12.97 -6.77
N GLY A 80 4.27 -12.78 -5.89
CA GLY A 80 3.87 -11.48 -5.36
C GLY A 80 4.66 -11.04 -4.12
N LEU A 81 4.35 -9.87 -3.56
CA LEU A 81 5.00 -9.34 -2.35
C LEU A 81 4.23 -9.65 -1.05
N GLY A 82 3.03 -10.24 -1.14
CA GLY A 82 2.17 -10.52 0.01
C GLY A 82 1.72 -9.24 0.72
N LEU A 83 1.48 -8.17 -0.05
CA LEU A 83 0.91 -6.92 0.46
C LEU A 83 -0.60 -7.05 0.63
N ILE A 84 -1.16 -6.32 1.59
CA ILE A 84 -2.60 -6.31 1.85
C ILE A 84 -3.33 -5.68 0.66
N ASN A 85 -4.35 -6.38 0.14
CA ASN A 85 -5.24 -5.83 -0.86
C ASN A 85 -6.43 -5.14 -0.18
N LEU A 86 -6.35 -3.81 -0.08
CA LEU A 86 -7.39 -2.96 0.53
C LEU A 86 -8.75 -3.13 -0.16
N LYS A 87 -8.79 -3.46 -1.46
CA LYS A 87 -10.04 -3.71 -2.19
C LYS A 87 -10.72 -5.00 -1.76
N THR A 88 -9.94 -6.04 -1.50
CA THR A 88 -10.43 -7.33 -0.98
C THR A 88 -10.90 -7.17 0.46
N TRP A 89 -10.12 -6.49 1.30
CA TRP A 89 -10.51 -6.20 2.68
C TRP A 89 -11.79 -5.36 2.75
N ASN A 90 -11.89 -4.30 1.97
CA ASN A 90 -13.10 -3.47 1.94
C ASN A 90 -14.35 -4.23 1.46
N ARG A 91 -14.18 -5.29 0.65
CA ARG A 91 -15.28 -6.15 0.21
C ARG A 91 -15.72 -7.12 1.30
N THR A 92 -14.80 -7.63 2.13
CA THR A 92 -15.15 -8.51 3.24
C THR A 92 -15.88 -7.75 4.34
N GLU A 93 -15.38 -6.57 4.70
CA GLU A 93 -16.02 -5.71 5.72
C GLU A 93 -17.40 -5.21 5.26
N GLY A 94 -17.54 -4.84 3.98
CA GLY A 94 -18.83 -4.42 3.42
C GLY A 94 -19.87 -5.53 3.28
N MET A 95 -19.53 -6.79 3.58
CA MET A 95 -20.50 -7.89 3.68
C MET A 95 -20.98 -8.15 5.12
N GLU A 96 -20.34 -7.58 6.15
CA GLU A 96 -20.77 -7.74 7.54
C GLU A 96 -21.98 -6.84 7.90
N ASP A 97 -22.26 -5.79 7.12
CA ASP A 97 -23.44 -4.91 7.30
C ASP A 97 -24.75 -5.47 6.72
N LYS A 98 -24.86 -6.78 6.46
CA LYS A 98 -26.06 -7.39 5.88
C LYS A 98 -26.59 -8.62 6.62
N GLN A 99 -26.49 -8.63 7.95
CA GLN A 99 -27.21 -9.57 8.81
C GLN A 99 -28.15 -8.82 9.77
#